data_AF-A0A6A4PVQ1-F1
#
_entry.id   AF-A0A6A4PVQ1-F1
#
_cell.length_a   1.000
_cell.length_b   1.000
_cell.length_c   1.000
_cell.angle_alpha   90.00
_cell.angle_beta   90.00
_cell.angle_gamma   90.00
#
_symmetry.space_group_name_H-M   'P 1'
#
loop_
_entity.id
_entity.type
_entity.pdbx_description
1 polymer ?
#
loop_
_entity_poly.entity_id
_entity_poly.type
_entity_poly.pdbx_seq_one_letter_code
_entity_poly.pdbx_strand_id
1 'polypeptide(L)'
;MATFKIFFPLFIFPVIYASHNCSSSVCGDKGVLTRFPFQLEGDQNPYCGYPGFELSCTNDSKTVLKLPYLEEFYVRNINYVKQQIQVYDPDNCLPKRILNLNFSGSPFTTIFHRNYSFLSCPYQNAGSKFIPIECLSNSTHFISAIPSANLADSLPESCYVSSSHSVPVARSGLLDETLTLTWDKPDCRNCEFKELMCGFQSSNSSQVLCSPDHQTGKSQRGLITLRTITLTIVGPAALCVIVIICCMCYKDRIANAPFHSSAQAAIAPQHDAIAGSTGLDESIIESYEKLVLGESRRVPGPNDVSCWICLSEYNSKDIIRCIPECKHCFHVECIDKWLHMNTTCPVCRNSPSRSYDHVIIGDP
;
A
#
# COMPACT_ATOMS: atom_id res chain seq x y z
N MET A 1 52.85 -0.59 19.23
CA MET A 1 52.04 -0.87 18.04
C MET A 1 50.58 -0.63 18.37
N ALA A 2 50.05 0.55 18.06
CA ALA A 2 48.64 0.87 18.27
C ALA A 2 47.84 0.36 17.06
N THR A 3 46.97 -0.63 17.28
CA THR A 3 46.11 -1.18 16.23
C THR A 3 44.96 -0.22 15.94
N PHE A 4 45.04 0.48 14.81
CA PHE A 4 43.96 1.31 14.27
C PHE A 4 42.87 0.38 13.70
N LYS A 5 41.80 0.13 14.45
CA LYS A 5 40.62 -0.55 13.91
C LYS A 5 39.77 0.48 13.16
N ILE A 6 39.96 0.54 11.84
CA ILE A 6 39.08 1.29 10.93
C ILE A 6 37.73 0.58 10.92
N PHE A 7 36.74 1.14 11.62
CA PHE A 7 35.35 0.72 11.50
C PHE A 7 34.82 1.20 10.14
N PHE A 8 34.67 0.27 9.20
CA PHE A 8 33.90 0.47 7.99
C PHE A 8 32.43 0.65 8.41
N PRO A 9 31.76 1.80 8.14
CA PRO A 9 30.33 1.84 8.31
C PRO A 9 29.75 0.97 7.19
N LEU A 10 29.31 -0.24 7.55
CA LEU A 10 28.36 -0.99 6.75
C LEU A 10 27.15 -0.07 6.57
N PHE A 11 27.06 0.58 5.41
CA PHE A 11 25.83 1.20 4.95
C PHE A 11 24.79 0.08 4.89
N ILE A 12 24.00 -0.03 5.96
CA ILE A 12 22.77 -0.79 5.95
C ILE A 12 21.88 -0.01 4.98
N PHE A 13 21.88 -0.41 3.72
CA PHE A 13 20.82 -0.02 2.80
C PHE A 13 19.51 -0.32 3.53
N PRO A 14 18.61 0.67 3.71
CA PRO A 14 17.27 0.33 4.13
C PRO A 14 16.78 -0.64 3.07
N VAL A 15 16.39 -1.84 3.52
CA VAL A 15 15.68 -2.79 2.68
C VAL A 15 14.51 -2.01 2.11
N ILE A 16 14.63 -1.64 0.84
CA ILE A 16 13.56 -1.06 0.07
C ILE A 16 12.48 -2.13 0.14
N TYR A 17 11.42 -1.88 0.90
CA TYR A 17 10.18 -2.61 0.70
C TYR A 17 9.92 -2.54 -0.79
N ALA A 18 9.93 -3.68 -1.47
CA ALA A 18 9.45 -3.78 -2.83
C ALA A 18 7.94 -3.49 -2.78
N SER A 19 7.59 -2.21 -2.72
CA SER A 19 6.38 -1.72 -3.39
C SER A 19 6.59 -2.14 -4.83
N HIS A 20 6.02 -3.27 -5.21
CA HIS A 20 6.04 -3.68 -6.60
C HIS A 20 5.38 -2.54 -7.40
N ASN A 21 6.17 -1.86 -8.22
CA ASN A 21 5.66 -0.75 -9.04
C ASN A 21 4.75 -1.34 -10.13
N CYS A 22 3.46 -1.48 -9.82
CA CYS A 22 2.44 -1.77 -10.80
C CYS A 22 2.23 -0.50 -11.63
N SER A 23 2.92 -0.42 -12.77
CA SER A 23 2.72 0.65 -13.75
C SER A 23 1.41 0.43 -14.50
N SER A 24 0.81 1.53 -14.95
CA SER A 24 -0.25 1.43 -15.96
C SER A 24 0.33 0.96 -17.29
N SER A 25 -0.40 0.10 -17.98
CA SER A 25 -0.02 -0.50 -19.27
C SER A 25 -1.00 -0.04 -20.36
N VAL A 26 -0.56 -0.01 -21.62
CA VAL A 26 -1.36 0.40 -22.78
C VAL A 26 -1.04 -0.51 -23.97
N CYS A 27 -2.04 -0.93 -24.73
CA CYS A 27 -1.81 -1.59 -26.02
C CYS A 27 -1.45 -0.53 -27.07
N GLY A 28 -0.16 -0.45 -27.45
CA GLY A 28 0.35 0.56 -28.39
C GLY A 28 0.23 2.00 -27.89
N ASP A 29 0.39 2.97 -28.80
CA ASP A 29 0.51 4.39 -28.43
C ASP A 29 -0.84 5.10 -28.18
N LYS A 30 -1.94 4.54 -28.67
CA LYS A 30 -3.30 5.11 -28.57
C LYS A 30 -4.30 4.19 -27.86
N GLY A 31 -3.79 3.17 -27.17
CA GLY A 31 -4.63 2.19 -26.49
C GLY A 31 -5.33 2.75 -25.26
N VAL A 32 -6.17 1.91 -24.65
CA VAL A 32 -6.86 2.23 -23.40
C VAL A 32 -5.88 2.06 -22.23
N LEU A 33 -5.83 3.06 -21.35
CA LEU A 33 -5.01 3.00 -20.15
C LEU A 33 -5.51 1.87 -19.23
N THR A 34 -4.67 0.87 -19.05
CA THR A 34 -4.94 -0.33 -18.27
C THR A 34 -4.16 -0.26 -16.96
N ARG A 35 -4.86 -0.43 -15.84
CA ARG A 35 -4.27 -0.53 -14.51
C ARG A 35 -5.17 -1.40 -13.64
N PHE A 36 -4.71 -1.72 -12.43
CA PHE A 36 -5.49 -2.50 -11.46
C PHE A 36 -6.96 -2.02 -11.39
N PRO A 37 -7.95 -2.92 -11.49
CA PRO A 37 -7.83 -4.38 -11.41
C PRO A 37 -7.42 -5.08 -12.71
N PHE A 38 -7.37 -4.38 -13.83
CA PHE A 38 -7.06 -4.98 -15.12
C PHE A 38 -5.57 -5.22 -15.30
N GLN A 39 -5.24 -6.33 -15.94
CA GLN A 39 -3.87 -6.72 -16.24
C GLN A 39 -3.76 -7.22 -17.68
N LEU A 40 -2.72 -6.77 -18.40
CA LEU A 40 -2.43 -7.26 -19.73
C LEU A 40 -1.72 -8.63 -19.66
N GLU A 41 -2.14 -9.55 -20.51
CA GLU A 41 -1.53 -10.86 -20.69
C GLU A 41 -0.06 -10.67 -21.12
N GLY A 42 0.86 -11.21 -20.32
CA GLY A 42 2.30 -11.01 -20.47
C GLY A 42 2.94 -10.14 -19.38
N ASP A 43 2.15 -9.39 -18.59
CA ASP A 43 2.68 -8.76 -17.37
C ASP A 43 2.98 -9.83 -16.32
N GLN A 44 4.25 -10.02 -15.99
CA GLN A 44 4.73 -11.14 -15.16
C GLN A 44 4.36 -11.04 -13.67
N ASN A 45 3.78 -9.93 -13.22
CA ASN A 45 3.51 -9.71 -11.81
C ASN A 45 2.04 -10.00 -11.45
N PRO A 46 1.70 -11.15 -10.83
CA PRO A 46 0.32 -11.49 -10.48
C PRO A 46 -0.32 -10.53 -9.46
N TYR A 47 0.47 -9.67 -8.80
CA TYR A 47 -0.03 -8.70 -7.83
C TYR A 47 -0.58 -7.41 -8.46
N CYS A 48 -0.37 -7.21 -9.76
CA CYS A 48 -0.80 -6.00 -10.47
C CYS A 48 -2.17 -6.13 -11.14
N GLY A 49 -2.75 -7.32 -11.16
CA GLY A 49 -4.09 -7.60 -11.67
C GLY A 49 -4.97 -8.27 -10.63
N TYR A 50 -6.28 -8.18 -10.81
CA TYR A 50 -7.25 -8.94 -10.01
C TYR A 50 -7.75 -10.14 -10.83
N PRO A 51 -7.90 -11.34 -10.23
CA PRO A 51 -8.35 -12.53 -10.98
C PRO A 51 -9.66 -12.30 -11.73
N GLY A 52 -9.71 -12.65 -13.02
CA GLY A 52 -10.87 -12.45 -13.89
C GLY A 52 -10.91 -11.10 -14.62
N PHE A 53 -9.87 -10.27 -14.47
CA PHE A 53 -9.71 -8.98 -15.16
C PHE A 53 -8.55 -8.99 -16.16
N GLU A 54 -8.25 -10.17 -16.71
CA GLU A 54 -7.22 -10.34 -17.72
C GLU A 54 -7.66 -9.72 -19.05
N LEU A 55 -6.78 -8.92 -19.63
CA LEU A 55 -6.91 -8.30 -20.94
C LEU A 55 -5.76 -8.76 -21.83
N SER A 56 -5.95 -8.79 -23.14
CA SER A 56 -4.85 -9.08 -24.08
C SER A 56 -4.73 -7.96 -25.12
N CYS A 57 -3.57 -7.88 -25.78
CA CYS A 57 -3.38 -6.98 -26.91
C CYS A 57 -3.39 -7.77 -28.23
N THR A 58 -4.07 -7.24 -29.24
CA THR A 58 -3.93 -7.73 -30.62
C THR A 58 -2.67 -7.17 -31.29
N ASN A 59 -2.30 -7.74 -32.44
CA ASN A 59 -1.20 -7.24 -33.27
C ASN A 59 -1.43 -5.80 -33.77
N ASP A 60 -2.68 -5.39 -33.95
CA ASP A 60 -3.07 -4.02 -34.30
C ASP A 60 -3.23 -3.11 -33.07
N SER A 61 -2.65 -3.49 -31.92
CA SER A 61 -2.63 -2.71 -30.68
C SER A 61 -4.01 -2.41 -30.08
N LYS A 62 -5.02 -3.25 -30.34
CA LYS A 62 -6.32 -3.15 -29.66
C LYS A 62 -6.29 -3.94 -28.37
N THR A 63 -6.94 -3.39 -27.35
CA THR A 63 -7.17 -4.07 -26.07
C THR A 63 -8.38 -4.98 -26.17
N VAL A 64 -8.24 -6.22 -25.70
CA VAL A 64 -9.23 -7.28 -25.81
C VAL A 64 -9.65 -7.76 -24.44
N LEU A 65 -10.95 -7.92 -24.24
CA LEU A 65 -11.53 -8.59 -23.09
C LEU A 65 -12.07 -9.96 -23.54
N LYS A 66 -11.62 -11.02 -22.85
CA LYS A 66 -12.13 -12.38 -23.05
C LYS A 66 -13.15 -12.68 -21.97
N LEU A 67 -14.41 -12.88 -22.38
CA LEU A 67 -15.46 -13.32 -21.46
C LEU A 67 -15.58 -14.85 -21.51
N PRO A 68 -15.89 -15.51 -20.38
CA PRO A 68 -16.14 -16.95 -20.37
C PRO A 68 -17.22 -17.32 -21.38
N TYR A 69 -16.97 -18.39 -22.16
CA TYR A 69 -17.92 -18.96 -23.14
C TYR A 69 -18.29 -18.05 -24.32
N LEU A 70 -17.68 -16.87 -24.42
CA LEU A 70 -17.90 -15.93 -25.51
C LEU A 70 -16.58 -15.72 -26.26
N GLU A 71 -16.72 -15.29 -27.51
CA GLU A 71 -15.58 -14.81 -28.27
C GLU A 71 -15.09 -13.45 -27.72
N GLU A 72 -13.98 -13.00 -28.28
CA GLU A 72 -13.24 -11.82 -27.84
C GLU A 72 -14.01 -10.52 -28.14
N PHE A 73 -14.05 -9.61 -27.16
CA PHE A 73 -14.56 -8.26 -27.36
C PHE A 73 -13.44 -7.24 -27.36
N TYR A 74 -13.56 -6.20 -28.18
CA TYR A 74 -12.62 -5.08 -28.14
C TYR A 74 -13.05 -4.06 -27.08
N VAL A 75 -12.08 -3.58 -26.32
CA VAL A 75 -12.31 -2.58 -25.27
C VAL A 75 -12.25 -1.19 -25.90
N ARG A 76 -13.34 -0.43 -25.74
CA ARG A 76 -13.41 0.96 -26.18
C ARG A 76 -12.90 1.91 -25.10
N ASN A 77 -13.28 1.67 -23.85
CA ASN A 77 -12.98 2.55 -22.73
C ASN A 77 -13.14 1.83 -21.38
N ILE A 78 -12.34 2.21 -20.39
CA ILE A 78 -12.45 1.76 -19.01
C ILE A 78 -12.64 3.00 -18.12
N ASN A 79 -13.73 3.03 -17.37
CA ASN A 79 -14.01 4.06 -16.37
C ASN A 79 -13.81 3.48 -14.97
N TYR A 80 -12.65 3.74 -14.38
CA TYR A 80 -12.30 3.22 -13.05
C TYR A 80 -13.15 3.84 -11.93
N VAL A 81 -13.47 5.14 -12.02
CA VAL A 81 -14.31 5.85 -11.03
C VAL A 81 -15.70 5.24 -10.94
N LYS A 82 -16.31 4.91 -12.10
CA LYS A 82 -17.65 4.30 -12.16
C LYS A 82 -17.61 2.77 -12.13
N GLN A 83 -16.43 2.15 -12.17
CA GLN A 83 -16.21 0.72 -12.34
C GLN A 83 -17.00 0.15 -13.54
N GLN A 84 -16.76 0.73 -14.72
CA GLN A 84 -17.42 0.33 -15.97
C GLN A 84 -16.40 0.10 -17.07
N ILE A 85 -16.60 -0.95 -17.87
CA ILE A 85 -15.84 -1.24 -19.09
C ILE A 85 -16.80 -1.26 -20.26
N GLN A 86 -16.46 -0.48 -21.29
CA GLN A 86 -17.22 -0.43 -22.53
C GLN A 86 -16.51 -1.28 -23.56
N VAL A 87 -17.24 -2.26 -24.09
CA VAL A 87 -16.74 -3.19 -25.08
C VAL A 87 -17.60 -3.16 -26.35
N TYR A 88 -17.02 -3.52 -27.48
CA TYR A 88 -17.71 -3.59 -28.76
C TYR A 88 -17.33 -4.87 -29.50
N ASP A 89 -18.23 -5.30 -30.37
CA ASP A 89 -18.06 -6.50 -31.16
C ASP A 89 -17.11 -6.23 -32.34
N PRO A 90 -16.03 -7.02 -32.52
CA PRO A 90 -15.12 -6.89 -33.66
C PRO A 90 -15.82 -6.96 -35.02
N ASP A 91 -16.89 -7.76 -35.11
CA ASP A 91 -17.68 -7.96 -36.33
C ASP A 91 -18.78 -6.90 -36.53
N ASN A 92 -18.84 -5.90 -35.65
CA ASN A 92 -19.87 -4.85 -35.63
C ASN A 92 -21.31 -5.40 -35.58
N CYS A 93 -21.51 -6.55 -34.93
CA CYS A 93 -22.80 -7.20 -34.76
C CYS A 93 -23.06 -7.60 -33.31
N LEU A 94 -22.92 -6.63 -32.41
CA LEU A 94 -23.19 -6.80 -30.99
C LEU A 94 -24.56 -7.44 -30.67
N PRO A 95 -25.66 -7.13 -31.39
CA PRO A 95 -26.95 -7.80 -31.17
C PRO A 95 -26.87 -9.33 -31.29
N LYS A 96 -26.05 -9.88 -32.20
CA LYS A 96 -25.86 -11.32 -32.34
C LYS A 96 -25.18 -11.93 -31.12
N ARG A 97 -24.19 -11.23 -30.57
CA ARG A 97 -23.46 -11.64 -29.34
C ARG A 97 -24.39 -11.59 -28.13
N ILE A 98 -25.23 -10.55 -28.06
CA ILE A 98 -26.15 -10.29 -26.94
C ILE A 98 -27.12 -11.45 -26.69
N LEU A 99 -27.61 -12.10 -27.75
CA LEU A 99 -28.60 -13.19 -27.64
C LEU A 99 -28.10 -14.38 -26.83
N ASN A 100 -26.79 -14.59 -26.78
CA ASN A 100 -26.15 -15.71 -26.08
C ASN A 100 -25.27 -15.25 -24.91
N LEU A 101 -25.48 -14.03 -24.39
CA LEU A 101 -24.66 -13.52 -23.29
C LEU A 101 -24.82 -14.36 -22.04
N ASN A 102 -23.68 -14.86 -21.54
CA ASN A 102 -23.59 -15.50 -20.25
C ASN A 102 -22.35 -14.96 -19.52
N PHE A 103 -22.58 -14.22 -18.44
CA PHE A 103 -21.51 -13.68 -17.60
C PHE A 103 -21.13 -14.62 -16.45
N SER A 104 -21.72 -15.81 -16.38
CA SER A 104 -21.41 -16.81 -15.34
C SER A 104 -19.92 -17.15 -15.36
N GLY A 105 -19.28 -17.01 -14.20
CA GLY A 105 -17.85 -17.23 -14.05
C GLY A 105 -16.97 -16.00 -14.37
N SER A 106 -17.57 -14.86 -14.74
CA SER A 106 -16.85 -13.59 -14.88
C SER A 106 -17.18 -12.63 -13.71
N PRO A 107 -16.31 -11.65 -13.40
CA PRO A 107 -16.62 -10.63 -12.39
C PRO A 107 -17.55 -9.52 -12.91
N PHE A 108 -17.96 -9.60 -14.18
CA PHE A 108 -18.71 -8.56 -14.86
C PHE A 108 -20.22 -8.80 -14.81
N THR A 109 -20.98 -7.73 -14.70
CA THR A 109 -22.43 -7.71 -14.71
C THR A 109 -22.95 -6.58 -15.59
N THR A 110 -24.25 -6.59 -15.85
CA THR A 110 -24.95 -5.51 -16.57
C THR A 110 -25.98 -4.87 -15.66
N ILE A 111 -26.16 -3.55 -15.79
CA ILE A 111 -26.98 -2.77 -14.84
C ILE A 111 -28.47 -2.84 -15.19
N PHE A 112 -28.81 -2.82 -16.47
CA PHE A 112 -30.19 -2.68 -16.94
C PHE A 112 -30.50 -3.74 -17.99
N HIS A 113 -31.57 -4.48 -17.76
CA HIS A 113 -32.12 -5.41 -18.73
C HIS A 113 -33.49 -4.93 -19.19
N ARG A 114 -33.78 -5.13 -20.47
CA ARG A 114 -35.09 -4.89 -21.04
C ARG A 114 -35.44 -6.03 -21.97
N ASN A 115 -36.68 -6.49 -21.90
CA ASN A 115 -37.16 -7.55 -22.79
C ASN A 115 -37.45 -6.97 -24.17
N TYR A 116 -36.81 -7.56 -25.17
CA TYR A 116 -37.03 -7.25 -26.58
C TYR A 116 -37.55 -8.47 -27.30
N SER A 117 -38.48 -8.24 -28.22
CA SER A 117 -38.91 -9.22 -29.20
C SER A 117 -38.26 -8.88 -30.55
N PHE A 118 -37.61 -9.87 -31.13
CA PHE A 118 -36.99 -9.81 -32.44
C PHE A 118 -38.00 -10.33 -33.47
N LEU A 119 -38.23 -9.53 -34.49
CA LEU A 119 -39.19 -9.78 -35.55
C LEU A 119 -38.45 -10.07 -36.83
N SER A 120 -38.95 -11.05 -37.59
CA SER A 120 -38.55 -11.29 -38.96
C SER A 120 -39.65 -10.80 -39.88
N CYS A 121 -39.29 -9.89 -40.79
CA CYS A 121 -40.18 -9.28 -41.75
C CYS A 121 -39.63 -9.48 -43.18
N PRO A 122 -40.49 -9.62 -44.20
CA PRO A 122 -40.06 -9.70 -45.59
C PRO A 122 -39.62 -8.34 -46.18
N TYR A 123 -39.84 -7.23 -45.46
CA TYR A 123 -39.44 -5.87 -45.86
C TYR A 123 -38.79 -5.09 -44.72
N GLN A 124 -37.95 -4.11 -45.06
CA GLN A 124 -37.07 -3.39 -44.13
C GLN A 124 -37.77 -2.38 -43.20
N ASN A 125 -38.96 -1.89 -43.58
CA ASN A 125 -39.65 -0.82 -42.86
C ASN A 125 -40.85 -1.36 -42.06
N ALA A 126 -40.60 -1.87 -40.85
CA ALA A 126 -41.66 -2.25 -39.91
C ALA A 126 -42.33 -1.03 -39.23
N GLY A 127 -41.75 0.18 -39.34
CA GLY A 127 -42.27 1.43 -38.76
C GLY A 127 -41.30 2.06 -37.76
N SER A 128 -41.57 3.31 -37.32
CA SER A 128 -40.66 4.08 -36.47
C SER A 128 -40.43 3.52 -35.06
N LYS A 129 -41.31 2.61 -34.60
CA LYS A 129 -41.20 1.95 -33.30
C LYS A 129 -40.23 0.75 -33.30
N PHE A 130 -39.78 0.34 -34.48
CA PHE A 130 -38.92 -0.82 -34.68
C PHE A 130 -37.47 -0.38 -34.86
N ILE A 131 -36.58 -1.09 -34.21
CA ILE A 131 -35.13 -0.87 -34.30
C ILE A 131 -34.59 -1.87 -35.32
N PRO A 132 -34.21 -1.44 -36.54
CA PRO A 132 -33.66 -2.36 -37.53
C PRO A 132 -32.30 -2.91 -37.05
N ILE A 133 -32.07 -4.21 -37.29
CA ILE A 133 -30.81 -4.89 -36.96
C ILE A 133 -30.24 -5.48 -38.24
N GLU A 134 -29.44 -4.67 -38.93
CA GLU A 134 -28.91 -4.98 -40.25
C GLU A 134 -28.02 -6.23 -40.23
N CYS A 135 -27.18 -6.37 -39.21
CA CYS A 135 -26.21 -7.47 -39.14
C CYS A 135 -26.84 -8.86 -38.89
N LEU A 136 -28.11 -8.91 -38.47
CA LEU A 136 -28.91 -10.15 -38.37
C LEU A 136 -29.85 -10.34 -39.57
N SER A 137 -29.97 -9.33 -40.43
CA SER A 137 -30.85 -9.35 -41.60
C SER A 137 -30.13 -10.02 -42.79
N ASN A 138 -30.92 -10.50 -43.74
CA ASN A 138 -30.44 -11.00 -45.03
C ASN A 138 -31.30 -10.45 -46.18
N SER A 139 -31.13 -10.98 -47.39
CA SER A 139 -31.84 -10.48 -48.58
C SER A 139 -33.35 -10.73 -48.60
N THR A 140 -33.86 -11.65 -47.78
CA THR A 140 -35.29 -12.03 -47.76
C THR A 140 -35.97 -11.83 -46.40
N HIS A 141 -35.18 -11.70 -45.34
CA HIS A 141 -35.64 -11.55 -43.96
C HIS A 141 -34.90 -10.38 -43.30
N PHE A 142 -35.64 -9.33 -43.01
CA PHE A 142 -35.19 -8.17 -42.26
C PHE A 142 -35.52 -8.38 -40.78
N ILE A 143 -34.49 -8.31 -39.94
CA ILE A 143 -34.62 -8.46 -38.50
C ILE A 143 -34.76 -7.09 -37.86
N SER A 144 -35.75 -6.95 -36.99
CA SER A 144 -35.96 -5.74 -36.19
C SER A 144 -36.25 -6.10 -34.74
N ALA A 145 -35.92 -5.22 -33.81
CA ALA A 145 -36.23 -5.39 -32.40
C ALA A 145 -37.26 -4.35 -31.93
N ILE A 146 -38.17 -4.78 -31.07
CA ILE A 146 -39.15 -3.92 -30.38
C ILE A 146 -39.19 -4.30 -28.90
N PRO A 147 -39.30 -3.32 -27.96
CA PRO A 147 -39.55 -3.66 -26.57
C PRO A 147 -40.82 -4.52 -26.45
N SER A 148 -40.74 -5.65 -25.75
CA SER A 148 -41.85 -6.63 -25.73
C SER A 148 -43.17 -6.04 -25.19
N ALA A 149 -43.10 -5.00 -24.35
CA ALA A 149 -44.26 -4.27 -23.86
C ALA A 149 -45.05 -3.53 -24.97
N ASN A 150 -44.41 -3.21 -26.09
CA ASN A 150 -45.03 -2.47 -27.20
C ASN A 150 -45.53 -3.40 -28.33
N LEU A 151 -45.40 -4.72 -28.17
CA LEU A 151 -45.66 -5.70 -29.22
C LEU A 151 -47.16 -5.81 -29.58
N ALA A 152 -48.05 -5.78 -28.58
CA ALA A 152 -49.47 -6.07 -28.75
C ALA A 152 -50.19 -5.14 -29.73
N ASP A 153 -49.75 -3.88 -29.86
CA ASP A 153 -50.40 -2.86 -30.69
C ASP A 153 -49.65 -2.56 -32.00
N SER A 154 -48.54 -3.26 -32.28
CA SER A 154 -47.58 -2.81 -33.30
C SER A 154 -47.19 -3.84 -34.35
N LEU A 155 -47.50 -5.14 -34.17
CA LEU A 155 -47.00 -6.19 -35.07
C LEU A 155 -47.61 -6.09 -36.48
N PRO A 156 -46.82 -5.83 -37.54
CA PRO A 156 -47.33 -5.83 -38.91
C PRO A 156 -47.75 -7.25 -39.33
N GLU A 157 -48.81 -7.37 -40.14
CA GLU A 157 -49.39 -8.67 -40.55
C GLU A 157 -48.39 -9.63 -41.23
N SER A 158 -47.37 -9.09 -41.90
CA SER A 158 -46.35 -9.87 -42.61
C SER A 158 -45.14 -10.26 -41.76
N CYS A 159 -45.06 -9.74 -40.53
CA CYS A 159 -43.95 -9.96 -39.62
C CYS A 159 -44.34 -11.01 -38.57
N TYR A 160 -43.40 -11.86 -38.19
CA TYR A 160 -43.59 -12.80 -37.08
C TYR A 160 -42.48 -12.64 -36.04
N VAL A 161 -42.79 -13.00 -34.80
CA VAL A 161 -41.80 -13.01 -33.71
C VAL A 161 -40.85 -14.18 -33.94
N SER A 162 -39.59 -13.88 -34.21
CA SER A 162 -38.52 -14.86 -34.37
C SER A 162 -38.01 -15.34 -33.02
N SER A 163 -37.82 -14.41 -32.07
CA SER A 163 -37.41 -14.74 -30.70
C SER A 163 -37.64 -13.60 -29.73
N SER A 164 -37.56 -13.87 -28.42
CA SER A 164 -37.65 -12.85 -27.37
C SER A 164 -36.55 -13.08 -26.32
N HIS A 165 -35.81 -12.03 -25.99
CA HIS A 165 -34.66 -12.11 -25.09
C HIS A 165 -34.65 -10.92 -24.12
N SER A 166 -34.13 -11.16 -22.92
CA SER A 166 -33.82 -10.08 -21.98
C SER A 166 -32.44 -9.53 -22.30
N VAL A 167 -32.41 -8.33 -22.88
CA VAL A 167 -31.19 -7.73 -23.43
C VAL A 167 -30.65 -6.68 -22.46
N PRO A 168 -29.34 -6.69 -22.14
CA PRO A 168 -28.73 -5.57 -21.45
C PRO A 168 -28.76 -4.31 -22.33
N VAL A 169 -29.28 -3.21 -21.80
CA VAL A 169 -29.42 -1.96 -22.54
C VAL A 169 -28.68 -0.81 -21.86
N ALA A 170 -28.12 0.08 -22.68
CA ALA A 170 -27.69 1.38 -22.19
C ALA A 170 -28.92 2.20 -21.75
N ARG A 171 -28.72 3.22 -20.91
CA ARG A 171 -29.81 4.13 -20.48
C ARG A 171 -30.52 4.79 -21.68
N SER A 172 -29.86 4.86 -22.84
CA SER A 172 -30.36 5.44 -24.09
C SER A 172 -31.04 4.43 -25.06
N GLY A 173 -31.04 3.12 -24.78
CA GLY A 173 -31.69 2.09 -25.62
C GLY A 173 -30.76 1.00 -26.18
N LEU A 174 -31.26 0.20 -27.13
CA LEU A 174 -30.59 -0.96 -27.77
C LEU A 174 -29.52 -0.57 -28.82
N LEU A 175 -29.51 0.69 -29.28
CA LEU A 175 -28.67 1.16 -30.39
C LEU A 175 -27.28 1.66 -29.97
N ASP A 176 -26.82 1.36 -28.76
CA ASP A 176 -25.42 1.63 -28.44
C ASP A 176 -24.58 0.52 -29.11
N GLU A 177 -23.67 0.90 -30.00
CA GLU A 177 -22.67 -0.02 -30.61
C GLU A 177 -21.75 -0.65 -29.54
N THR A 178 -21.84 -0.16 -28.30
CA THR A 178 -21.07 -0.63 -27.17
C THR A 178 -21.92 -1.28 -26.09
N LEU A 179 -21.41 -2.39 -25.55
CA LEU A 179 -21.90 -3.03 -24.35
C LEU A 179 -21.14 -2.46 -23.15
N THR A 180 -21.88 -1.88 -22.20
CA THR A 180 -21.30 -1.41 -20.93
C THR A 180 -21.45 -2.51 -19.88
N LEU A 181 -20.32 -3.01 -19.40
CA LEU A 181 -20.24 -3.96 -18.29
C LEU A 181 -19.76 -3.24 -17.02
N THR A 182 -20.19 -3.72 -15.87
CA THR A 182 -19.81 -3.20 -14.55
C THR A 182 -19.21 -4.29 -13.69
N TRP A 183 -18.40 -3.90 -12.71
CA TRP A 183 -17.89 -4.84 -11.70
C TRP A 183 -17.98 -4.22 -10.30
N ASP A 184 -18.27 -5.06 -9.31
CA ASP A 184 -18.36 -4.63 -7.91
C ASP A 184 -17.08 -4.90 -7.13
N LYS A 185 -16.38 -6.01 -7.44
CA LYS A 185 -15.14 -6.40 -6.79
C LYS A 185 -13.99 -6.49 -7.79
N PRO A 186 -12.79 -5.99 -7.47
CA PRO A 186 -12.49 -5.23 -6.26
C PRO A 186 -13.12 -3.83 -6.31
N ASP A 187 -13.53 -3.30 -5.15
CA ASP A 187 -14.08 -1.95 -5.08
C ASP A 187 -12.95 -0.91 -4.98
N CYS A 188 -12.73 -0.21 -6.08
CA CYS A 188 -11.72 0.84 -6.20
C CYS A 188 -12.31 2.25 -6.16
N ARG A 189 -13.63 2.42 -6.05
CA ARG A 189 -14.32 3.73 -6.17
C ARG A 189 -13.73 4.79 -5.25
N ASN A 190 -13.46 4.42 -4.00
CA ASN A 190 -12.91 5.33 -2.99
C ASN A 190 -11.45 5.73 -3.28
N CYS A 191 -10.63 4.83 -3.82
CA CYS A 191 -9.26 5.16 -4.21
C CYS A 191 -9.27 6.12 -5.40
N GLU A 192 -10.08 5.80 -6.41
CA GLU A 192 -10.25 6.61 -7.62
C GLU A 192 -10.79 8.01 -7.32
N PHE A 193 -11.77 8.13 -6.42
CA PHE A 193 -12.29 9.43 -5.98
C PHE A 193 -11.25 10.28 -5.24
N LYS A 194 -10.29 9.64 -4.56
CA LYS A 194 -9.18 10.31 -3.85
C LYS A 194 -7.94 10.49 -4.72
N GLU A 195 -8.01 10.16 -6.01
CA GLU A 195 -6.88 10.19 -6.94
C GLU A 195 -5.70 9.32 -6.45
N LEU A 196 -6.00 8.21 -5.77
CA LEU A 196 -5.03 7.23 -5.28
C LEU A 196 -5.07 5.95 -6.13
N MET A 197 -3.95 5.24 -6.17
CA MET A 197 -3.85 3.95 -6.85
C MET A 197 -4.52 2.86 -6.02
N CYS A 198 -5.32 2.04 -6.70
CA CYS A 198 -5.95 0.86 -6.13
C CYS A 198 -5.04 -0.37 -6.32
N GLY A 199 -4.91 -1.23 -5.32
CA GLY A 199 -4.12 -2.46 -5.42
C GLY A 199 -4.29 -3.38 -4.23
N PHE A 200 -3.70 -4.58 -4.30
CA PHE A 200 -3.74 -5.51 -3.16
C PHE A 200 -2.96 -4.98 -1.95
N GLN A 201 -3.50 -5.23 -0.76
CA GLN A 201 -2.88 -4.87 0.51
C GLN A 201 -1.58 -5.65 0.78
N SER A 202 -1.54 -6.92 0.39
CA SER A 202 -0.41 -7.83 0.59
C SER A 202 -0.50 -8.97 -0.42
N SER A 203 0.62 -9.63 -0.71
CA SER A 203 0.70 -10.77 -1.63
C SER A 203 -0.26 -11.93 -1.29
N ASN A 204 -0.67 -12.04 -0.01
CA ASN A 204 -1.52 -13.12 0.47
C ASN A 204 -2.95 -12.66 0.82
N SER A 205 -3.29 -11.39 0.56
CA SER A 205 -4.59 -10.82 0.91
C SER A 205 -5.35 -10.43 -0.35
N SER A 206 -6.61 -10.87 -0.46
CA SER A 206 -7.54 -10.37 -1.47
C SER A 206 -8.11 -8.99 -1.12
N GLN A 207 -7.66 -8.37 -0.02
CA GLN A 207 -8.08 -7.04 0.38
C GLN A 207 -7.37 -5.99 -0.46
N VAL A 208 -8.11 -4.95 -0.80
CA VAL A 208 -7.66 -3.84 -1.63
C VAL A 208 -7.42 -2.61 -0.78
N LEU A 209 -6.32 -1.91 -1.04
CA LEU A 209 -5.91 -0.69 -0.35
C LEU A 209 -5.63 0.43 -1.35
N CYS A 210 -5.73 1.67 -0.90
CA CYS A 210 -5.34 2.84 -1.68
C CYS A 210 -3.90 3.24 -1.32
N SER A 211 -3.04 3.38 -2.33
CA SER A 211 -1.67 3.86 -2.18
C SER A 211 -1.46 5.15 -2.99
N PRO A 212 -0.59 6.08 -2.53
CA PRO A 212 -0.20 7.23 -3.33
C PRO A 212 0.41 6.80 -4.67
N ASP A 213 0.04 7.48 -5.74
CA ASP A 213 0.65 7.24 -7.04
C ASP A 213 2.11 7.74 -7.06
N HIS A 214 3.07 6.83 -7.18
CA HIS A 214 4.47 7.19 -7.31
C HIS A 214 4.82 7.75 -8.71
N GLN A 215 3.92 7.64 -9.70
CA GLN A 215 4.19 8.02 -11.09
C GLN A 215 3.75 9.45 -11.44
N THR A 216 2.71 10.00 -10.82
CA THR A 216 2.29 11.41 -10.98
C THR A 216 3.08 12.41 -10.14
N GLY A 217 4.04 11.94 -9.34
CA GLY A 217 4.93 12.76 -8.51
C GLY A 217 6.02 13.52 -9.28
N LYS A 218 5.66 14.46 -10.17
CA LYS A 218 6.59 15.51 -10.68
C LYS A 218 7.16 16.42 -9.57
N SER A 219 6.81 16.19 -8.30
CA SER A 219 7.24 16.96 -7.13
C SER A 219 8.00 16.13 -6.06
N GLN A 220 8.52 14.94 -6.39
CA GLN A 220 9.39 14.18 -5.45
C GLN A 220 10.85 14.08 -5.86
N ARG A 221 11.19 14.26 -7.15
CA ARG A 221 12.60 14.25 -7.58
C ARG A 221 13.41 15.37 -6.89
N GLY A 222 12.87 16.57 -6.74
CA GLY A 222 13.57 17.68 -6.09
C GLY A 222 13.93 17.41 -4.62
N LEU A 223 12.98 16.89 -3.83
CA LEU A 223 13.16 16.63 -2.41
C LEU A 223 14.10 15.45 -2.14
N ILE A 224 14.02 14.40 -2.96
CA ILE A 224 14.91 13.21 -2.86
C ILE A 224 16.34 13.57 -3.27
N THR A 225 16.51 14.41 -4.31
CA THR A 225 17.85 14.89 -4.74
C THR A 225 18.47 15.82 -3.69
N LEU A 226 17.67 16.69 -3.06
CA LEU A 226 18.15 17.57 -1.98
C LEU A 226 18.59 16.78 -0.74
N ARG A 227 17.84 15.72 -0.39
CA ARG A 227 18.09 14.86 0.77
C ARG A 227 19.28 13.92 0.56
N THR A 228 19.55 13.49 -0.67
CA THR A 228 20.75 12.72 -1.01
C THR A 228 22.01 13.58 -1.01
N ILE A 229 21.97 14.80 -1.55
CA ILE A 229 23.12 15.72 -1.56
C ILE A 229 23.53 16.16 -0.15
N THR A 230 22.57 16.41 0.73
CA THR A 230 22.85 16.79 2.13
C THR A 230 23.49 15.66 2.93
N LEU A 231 23.07 14.41 2.73
CA LEU A 231 23.64 13.26 3.45
C LEU A 231 25.00 12.80 2.90
N THR A 232 25.27 12.97 1.60
CA THR A 232 26.52 12.49 0.98
C THR A 232 27.66 13.51 0.96
N ILE A 233 27.39 14.82 1.08
CA ILE A 233 28.43 15.85 1.02
C ILE A 233 28.64 16.52 2.39
N VAL A 234 27.57 16.91 3.08
CA VAL A 234 27.68 17.65 4.35
C VAL A 234 28.08 16.73 5.50
N GLY A 235 27.57 15.50 5.53
CA GLY A 235 27.93 14.50 6.54
C GLY A 235 29.42 14.17 6.57
N PRO A 236 30.03 13.78 5.43
CA PRO A 236 31.46 13.49 5.38
C PRO A 236 32.34 14.71 5.64
N ALA A 237 31.96 15.89 5.14
CA ALA A 237 32.70 17.13 5.39
C ALA A 237 32.72 17.49 6.89
N ALA A 238 31.57 17.38 7.58
CA ALA A 238 31.49 17.62 9.01
C ALA A 238 32.31 16.61 9.83
N LEU A 239 32.26 15.33 9.46
CA LEU A 239 33.11 14.29 10.08
C LEU A 239 34.60 14.57 9.88
N CYS A 240 35.01 14.98 8.68
CA CYS A 240 36.40 15.36 8.40
C CYS A 240 36.84 16.56 9.26
N VAL A 241 36.00 17.58 9.42
CA VAL A 241 36.30 18.74 10.27
C VAL A 241 36.44 18.31 11.74
N ILE A 242 35.55 17.46 12.24
CA ILE A 242 35.63 16.94 13.62
C ILE A 242 36.94 16.16 13.83
N VAL A 243 37.33 15.29 12.89
CA VAL A 243 38.58 14.53 12.97
C VAL A 243 39.80 15.46 12.95
N ILE A 244 39.80 16.51 12.13
CA ILE A 244 40.89 17.50 12.09
C ILE A 244 41.00 18.23 13.43
N ILE A 245 39.88 18.68 14.00
CA ILE A 245 39.84 19.34 15.31
C ILE A 245 40.37 18.40 16.40
N CYS A 246 39.91 17.13 16.44
CA CYS A 246 40.40 16.13 17.39
C CYS A 246 41.90 15.88 17.25
N CYS A 247 42.43 15.81 16.03
CA CYS A 247 43.86 15.65 15.76
C CYS A 247 44.67 16.87 16.23
N MET A 248 44.14 18.09 16.04
CA MET A 248 44.78 19.32 16.54
C MET A 248 44.80 19.36 18.06
N CYS A 249 43.67 19.05 18.72
CA CYS A 249 43.61 18.98 20.19
C CYS A 249 44.52 17.88 20.77
N TYR A 250 44.66 16.75 20.08
CA TYR A 250 45.56 15.67 20.50
C TYR A 250 47.03 16.09 20.40
N LYS A 251 47.43 16.79 19.33
CA LYS A 251 48.78 17.34 19.17
C LYS A 251 49.10 18.40 20.22
N ASP A 252 48.14 19.26 20.55
CA ASP A 252 48.30 20.32 21.55
C ASP A 252 48.42 19.74 22.98
N ARG A 253 47.67 18.67 23.29
CA ARG A 253 47.82 17.92 24.55
C ARG A 253 49.17 17.22 24.69
N ILE A 254 49.77 16.75 23.59
CA ILE A 254 51.09 16.11 23.61
C ILE A 254 52.20 17.17 23.68
N ALA A 255 52.03 18.31 23.03
CA ALA A 255 52.98 19.42 23.09
C ALA A 255 53.01 20.09 24.47
N ASN A 256 51.87 20.15 25.17
CA ASN A 256 51.72 20.82 26.46
C ASN A 256 51.65 19.86 27.67
N ALA A 257 52.12 18.61 27.55
CA ALA A 257 52.23 17.73 28.70
C ALA A 257 53.25 18.31 29.72
N PRO A 258 52.82 18.80 30.91
CA PRO A 258 53.74 19.45 31.84
C PRO A 258 54.53 18.41 32.63
N PHE A 259 55.85 18.58 32.66
CA PHE A 259 56.72 17.93 33.62
C PHE A 259 56.34 18.40 35.04
N HIS A 260 56.00 17.47 35.92
CA HIS A 260 55.59 17.72 37.30
C HIS A 260 56.69 18.47 38.07
N SER A 261 56.36 19.62 38.67
CA SER A 261 57.12 20.20 39.79
C SER A 261 56.18 21.02 40.68
N SER A 262 56.25 20.72 41.97
CA SER A 262 55.46 21.17 43.11
C SER A 262 55.61 22.66 43.48
N ALA A 263 54.52 23.33 43.88
CA ALA A 263 54.39 24.06 45.17
C ALA A 263 53.10 24.92 45.30
N GLN A 264 52.39 24.68 46.42
CA GLN A 264 51.72 25.61 47.36
C GLN A 264 50.51 26.52 46.95
N ALA A 265 49.34 26.07 47.45
CA ALA A 265 48.24 26.73 48.20
C ALA A 265 47.98 28.27 48.18
N ALA A 266 46.71 28.64 47.90
CA ALA A 266 45.88 29.58 48.69
C ALA A 266 44.38 29.62 48.27
N ILE A 267 43.51 29.17 49.18
CA ILE A 267 42.15 29.62 49.61
C ILE A 267 41.18 30.36 48.63
N ALA A 268 40.11 29.64 48.22
CA ALA A 268 38.63 29.88 48.19
C ALA A 268 37.97 31.28 47.94
N PRO A 269 36.64 31.37 47.69
CA PRO A 269 35.71 30.59 46.82
C PRO A 269 34.75 31.48 46.00
N GLN A 270 34.08 30.97 44.94
CA GLN A 270 32.78 31.53 44.52
C GLN A 270 31.90 30.56 43.71
N HIS A 271 30.66 30.47 44.17
CA HIS A 271 29.49 29.75 43.67
C HIS A 271 29.08 30.17 42.25
N ASP A 272 28.55 29.24 41.45
CA ASP A 272 27.19 29.39 40.88
C ASP A 272 26.70 28.07 40.25
N ALA A 273 25.45 27.75 40.55
CA ALA A 273 24.75 26.54 40.16
C ALA A 273 24.07 26.69 38.79
N ILE A 274 24.20 25.67 37.92
CA ILE A 274 23.19 25.36 36.89
C ILE A 274 23.00 23.84 36.90
N ALA A 275 21.79 23.43 37.27
CA ALA A 275 21.34 22.04 37.34
C ALA A 275 21.38 21.38 35.96
N GLY A 276 22.27 20.40 35.79
CA GLY A 276 22.23 19.42 34.70
C GLY A 276 21.77 18.09 35.25
N SER A 277 20.73 17.50 34.67
CA SER A 277 20.18 16.20 35.06
C SER A 277 21.22 15.10 34.91
N THR A 278 21.90 14.75 36.00
CA THR A 278 22.58 13.47 36.14
C THR A 278 21.51 12.37 36.20
N GLY A 279 21.72 11.25 35.51
CA GLY A 279 20.82 10.09 35.54
C GLY A 279 20.65 9.52 36.95
N LEU A 280 19.94 8.39 37.08
CA LEU A 280 19.84 7.75 38.40
C LEU A 280 21.20 7.25 38.84
N ASP A 281 21.48 7.39 40.14
CA ASP A 281 22.65 6.79 40.76
C ASP A 281 22.60 5.26 40.59
N GLU A 282 23.75 4.65 40.27
CA GLU A 282 23.92 3.21 40.03
C GLU A 282 23.29 2.37 41.15
N SER A 283 23.38 2.81 42.41
CA SER A 283 22.80 2.12 43.56
C SER A 283 21.27 2.01 43.52
N ILE A 284 20.57 2.97 42.90
CA ILE A 284 19.12 2.93 42.73
C ILE A 284 18.77 2.00 41.57
N ILE A 285 19.54 2.01 40.49
CA ILE A 285 19.36 1.11 39.34
C ILE A 285 19.57 -0.35 39.76
N GLU A 286 20.60 -0.62 40.57
CA GLU A 286 20.87 -1.96 41.10
C GLU A 286 19.79 -2.47 42.05
N SER A 287 19.09 -1.57 42.76
CA SER A 287 18.00 -1.93 43.68
C SER A 287 16.76 -2.52 42.99
N TYR A 288 16.59 -2.28 41.69
CA TYR A 288 15.44 -2.82 40.94
C TYR A 288 15.56 -4.33 40.74
N GLU A 289 14.43 -5.03 40.75
CA GLU A 289 14.43 -6.48 40.63
C GLU A 289 14.95 -6.96 39.27
N LYS A 290 15.92 -7.88 39.29
CA LYS A 290 16.43 -8.61 38.11
C LYS A 290 15.76 -9.98 38.05
N LEU A 291 15.18 -10.30 36.90
CA LEU A 291 14.53 -11.59 36.65
C LEU A 291 15.23 -12.30 35.48
N VAL A 292 15.51 -13.59 35.65
CA VAL A 292 15.97 -14.46 34.56
C VAL A 292 14.74 -15.08 33.90
N LEU A 293 14.58 -14.91 32.59
CA LEU A 293 13.46 -15.49 31.86
C LEU A 293 13.60 -17.00 31.72
N GLY A 294 12.58 -17.73 32.18
CA GLY A 294 12.46 -19.17 31.94
C GLY A 294 12.11 -19.50 30.48
N GLU A 295 12.01 -20.79 30.17
CA GLU A 295 11.75 -21.32 28.82
C GLU A 295 10.43 -20.83 28.21
N SER A 296 9.48 -20.40 29.06
CA SER A 296 8.20 -19.85 28.61
C SER A 296 8.30 -18.46 27.98
N ARG A 297 9.42 -17.74 28.15
CA ARG A 297 9.68 -16.37 27.65
C ARG A 297 8.60 -15.34 28.00
N ARG A 298 7.73 -15.63 28.98
CA ARG A 298 6.68 -14.71 29.43
C ARG A 298 7.26 -13.66 30.35
N VAL A 299 7.04 -12.39 30.01
CA VAL A 299 7.48 -11.24 30.79
C VAL A 299 6.37 -10.87 31.80
N PRO A 300 6.71 -10.52 33.06
CA PRO A 300 5.70 -10.23 34.10
C PRO A 300 4.88 -8.94 33.91
N GLY A 301 5.31 -8.06 33.00
CA GLY A 301 4.76 -6.71 32.80
C GLY A 301 3.74 -6.61 31.66
N PRO A 302 3.20 -5.40 31.40
CA PRO A 302 2.32 -5.13 30.25
C PRO A 302 3.05 -5.19 28.90
N ASN A 303 4.34 -5.51 28.89
CA ASN A 303 5.17 -5.54 27.69
C ASN A 303 4.81 -6.73 26.81
N ASP A 304 4.92 -6.50 25.50
CA ASP A 304 4.94 -7.54 24.49
C ASP A 304 6.21 -8.42 24.59
N VAL A 305 6.39 -9.38 23.68
CA VAL A 305 7.52 -10.33 23.64
C VAL A 305 8.88 -9.72 23.29
N SER A 306 9.03 -8.40 23.23
CA SER A 306 10.26 -7.71 22.81
C SER A 306 10.67 -6.53 23.68
N CYS A 307 11.97 -6.26 23.71
CA CYS A 307 12.58 -5.15 24.44
C CYS A 307 12.52 -3.86 23.61
N TRP A 308 11.85 -2.82 24.11
CA TRP A 308 11.65 -1.55 23.39
C TRP A 308 12.91 -0.69 23.20
N ILE A 309 14.03 -1.04 23.85
CA ILE A 309 15.29 -0.30 23.71
C ILE A 309 16.12 -0.89 22.54
N CYS A 310 16.26 -2.22 22.48
CA CYS A 310 17.03 -2.88 21.41
C CYS A 310 16.17 -3.47 20.29
N LEU A 311 14.84 -3.40 20.44
CA LEU A 311 13.83 -3.94 19.51
C LEU A 311 13.98 -5.45 19.22
N SER A 312 14.65 -6.19 20.11
CA SER A 312 14.87 -7.63 19.99
C SER A 312 13.90 -8.40 20.88
N GLU A 313 13.45 -9.57 20.42
CA GLU A 313 12.63 -10.50 21.22
C GLU A 313 13.41 -11.03 22.44
N TYR A 314 12.67 -11.33 23.52
CA TYR A 314 13.28 -11.95 24.69
C TYR A 314 13.55 -13.44 24.47
N ASN A 315 14.74 -13.89 24.82
CA ASN A 315 15.15 -15.28 24.77
C ASN A 315 15.12 -15.94 26.15
N SER A 316 15.07 -17.28 26.16
CA SER A 316 15.26 -18.05 27.38
C SER A 316 16.63 -17.72 27.99
N LYS A 317 16.67 -17.52 29.31
CA LYS A 317 17.85 -17.12 30.10
C LYS A 317 18.29 -15.65 29.95
N ASP A 318 17.55 -14.85 29.19
CA ASP A 318 17.79 -13.40 29.20
C ASP A 318 17.53 -12.84 30.61
N ILE A 319 18.38 -11.91 31.03
CA ILE A 319 18.20 -11.19 32.29
C ILE A 319 17.48 -9.89 31.97
N ILE A 320 16.28 -9.75 32.52
CA ILE A 320 15.45 -8.57 32.37
C ILE A 320 15.32 -7.83 33.70
N ARG A 321 15.06 -6.53 33.61
CA ARG A 321 14.73 -5.67 34.75
C ARG A 321 13.45 -4.91 34.45
N CYS A 322 12.55 -4.90 35.40
CA CYS A 322 11.28 -4.20 35.30
C CYS A 322 11.28 -2.97 36.20
N ILE A 323 10.74 -1.86 35.71
CA ILE A 323 10.62 -0.63 36.50
C ILE A 323 9.47 -0.83 37.53
N PRO A 324 9.69 -0.64 38.84
CA PRO A 324 8.71 -1.00 39.86
C PRO A 324 7.32 -0.37 39.70
N GLU A 325 7.24 0.90 39.32
CA GLU A 325 5.99 1.66 39.29
C GLU A 325 5.12 1.34 38.08
N CYS A 326 5.73 1.10 36.92
CA CYS A 326 5.01 0.88 35.67
C CYS A 326 5.11 -0.56 35.14
N LYS A 327 5.95 -1.38 35.77
CA LYS A 327 6.22 -2.79 35.43
C LYS A 327 6.70 -3.03 33.99
N HIS A 328 7.10 -1.99 33.26
CA HIS A 328 7.71 -2.18 31.94
C HIS A 328 9.08 -2.82 32.11
N CYS A 329 9.33 -3.90 31.36
CA CYS A 329 10.53 -4.71 31.46
C CYS A 329 11.43 -4.56 30.25
N PHE A 330 12.74 -4.69 30.44
CA PHE A 330 13.75 -4.52 29.40
C PHE A 330 14.95 -5.43 29.72
N HIS A 331 15.82 -5.71 28.74
CA HIS A 331 17.12 -6.31 29.06
C HIS A 331 17.89 -5.41 30.04
N VAL A 332 18.50 -6.01 31.06
CA VAL A 332 19.30 -5.30 32.08
C VAL A 332 20.31 -4.35 31.40
N GLU A 333 21.06 -4.85 30.42
CA GLU A 333 22.07 -4.07 29.70
C GLU A 333 21.51 -2.85 28.94
N CYS A 334 20.24 -2.93 28.55
CA CYS A 334 19.57 -1.88 27.81
C CYS A 334 19.04 -0.81 28.76
N ILE A 335 18.29 -1.21 29.79
CA ILE A 335 17.64 -0.27 30.71
C ILE A 335 18.63 0.37 31.68
N ASP A 336 19.69 -0.33 32.09
CA ASP A 336 20.69 0.25 32.98
C ASP A 336 21.43 1.39 32.26
N LYS A 337 21.86 1.18 31.00
CA LYS A 337 22.46 2.26 30.18
C LYS A 337 21.49 3.44 29.97
N TRP A 338 20.21 3.15 29.76
CA TRP A 338 19.20 4.19 29.61
C TRP A 338 19.04 5.01 30.90
N LEU A 339 18.96 4.35 32.06
CA LEU A 339 18.72 5.00 33.35
C LEU A 339 19.91 5.82 33.86
N HIS A 340 21.12 5.49 33.40
CA HIS A 340 22.31 6.32 33.59
C HIS A 340 22.24 7.66 32.84
N MET A 341 21.48 7.72 31.75
CA MET A 341 21.33 8.92 30.93
C MET A 341 19.99 9.63 31.14
N ASN A 342 18.95 8.91 31.59
CA ASN A 342 17.57 9.38 31.68
C ASN A 342 16.92 8.88 32.97
N THR A 343 16.14 9.72 33.65
CA THR A 343 15.49 9.31 34.91
C THR A 343 14.09 8.74 34.76
N THR A 344 13.69 8.33 33.55
CA THR A 344 12.30 7.95 33.22
C THR A 344 12.21 6.66 32.42
N CYS A 345 11.07 5.99 32.54
CA CYS A 345 10.74 4.80 31.75
C CYS A 345 10.72 5.11 30.23
N PRO A 346 11.41 4.33 29.38
CA PRO A 346 11.38 4.49 27.92
C PRO A 346 9.98 4.44 27.29
N VAL A 347 9.05 3.71 27.91
CA VAL A 347 7.70 3.51 27.36
C VAL A 347 6.73 4.58 27.87
N CYS A 348 6.54 4.67 29.18
CA CYS A 348 5.51 5.55 29.75
C CYS A 348 6.04 6.91 30.25
N ARG A 349 7.36 7.13 30.25
CA ARG A 349 8.03 8.34 30.75
C ARG A 349 7.79 8.66 32.24
N ASN A 350 7.18 7.76 33.01
CA ASN A 350 7.12 7.91 34.46
C ASN A 350 8.53 7.77 35.06
N SER A 351 8.87 8.69 35.97
CA SER A 351 10.07 8.59 36.80
C SER A 351 9.87 7.55 37.89
N PRO A 352 10.81 6.62 38.10
CA PRO A 352 10.76 5.76 39.28
C PRO A 352 10.88 6.63 40.54
N SER A 353 9.95 6.49 41.48
CA SER A 353 10.00 7.22 42.75
C SER A 353 11.11 6.65 43.64
N ARG A 354 11.96 7.52 44.21
CA ARG A 354 12.94 7.13 45.25
C ARG A 354 12.17 6.59 46.46
N SER A 355 12.14 5.28 46.65
CA SER A 355 11.52 4.67 47.83
C SER A 355 12.45 4.83 49.05
N TYR A 356 12.05 5.66 50.01
CA TYR A 356 12.49 5.57 51.40
C TYR A 356 11.25 5.68 52.28
N ASP A 357 10.65 4.55 52.62
CA ASP A 357 9.73 4.48 53.75
C ASP A 357 10.43 3.76 54.90
N HIS A 358 10.97 4.58 55.81
CA HIS A 358 11.23 4.18 57.18
C HIS A 358 9.86 3.92 57.84
N VAL A 359 9.42 2.67 57.87
CA VAL A 359 8.38 2.24 58.79
C VAL A 359 9.07 1.78 60.07
N ILE A 360 8.92 2.60 61.13
CA ILE A 360 9.27 2.22 62.49
C ILE A 360 8.37 1.05 62.90
N ILE A 361 8.98 -0.12 63.07
CA ILE A 361 8.37 -1.26 63.74
C ILE A 361 8.50 -0.99 65.24
N GLY A 362 7.36 -0.72 65.88
CA GLY A 362 7.20 -1.04 67.30
C GLY A 362 6.86 -2.53 67.40
N ASP A 363 7.61 -3.24 68.24
CA ASP A 363 7.30 -4.56 68.79
C ASP A 363 7.58 -4.49 70.31
N PRO A 364 6.97 -5.32 71.17
CA PRO A 364 5.65 -5.94 71.14
C PRO A 364 4.67 -5.35 72.18
#